data_AF-A0A7J9B1U5-F1
#
_entry.id   AF-A0A7J9B1U5-F1
#
_cell.length_a   1.000
_cell.length_b   1.000
_cell.length_c   1.000
_cell.angle_alpha   90.00
_cell.angle_beta   90.00
_cell.angle_gamma   90.00
#
_symmetry.space_group_name_H-M   'P 1'
#
loop_
_entity.id
_entity.type
_entity.pdbx_description
1 polymer ?
#
loop_
_entity_poly.entity_id
_entity_poly.type
_entity_poly.pdbx_seq_one_letter_code
_entity_poly.pdbx_strand_id
1 'polypeptide(L)' 'MIDTKIRLNFKIEKDERYWEQRARLSWLKLGDRNTAFFHSQATQRKRKNLINKLQNDSGWETENLQEME' A
#
# COMPACT_ATOMS: atom_id res chain seq x y z
N MET A 1 9.78 26.15 17.43
CA MET A 1 8.65 25.46 16.77
C MET A 1 8.82 25.33 15.26
N ILE A 2 9.38 26.33 14.57
CA ILE A 2 9.63 26.26 13.12
C ILE A 2 10.77 25.28 12.80
N ASP A 3 11.89 25.35 13.51
CA ASP A 3 13.06 24.47 13.29
C ASP A 3 12.78 22.99 13.51
N THR A 4 11.95 22.67 14.51
CA THR A 4 11.50 21.31 14.78
C THR A 4 10.65 20.76 13.64
N LYS A 5 9.81 21.61 13.04
CA LYS A 5 8.96 21.24 11.91
C LYS A 5 9.77 21.05 10.63
N ILE A 6 10.75 21.92 10.37
CA ILE A 6 11.69 21.79 9.26
C ILE A 6 12.51 20.51 9.39
N ARG A 7 13.02 20.21 10.60
CA ARG A 7 13.83 19.01 10.84
C ARG A 7 13.02 17.72 10.68
N LEU A 8 11.76 17.71 11.11
CA LEU A 8 10.85 16.58 10.91
C LEU A 8 10.55 16.37 9.43
N ASN A 9 10.22 17.42 8.69
CA ASN A 9 9.94 17.33 7.25
C ASN A 9 11.16 16.81 6.48
N PHE A 10 12.36 17.34 6.77
CA PHE A 10 13.59 16.85 6.16
C PHE A 10 13.85 15.37 6.44
N LYS A 11 13.49 14.90 7.64
CA LYS A 11 13.65 13.50 8.03
C LYS A 11 12.66 12.59 7.30
N ILE A 12 11.42 13.04 7.13
CA ILE A 12 10.38 12.37 6.35
C ILE A 12 10.80 12.26 4.88
N GLU A 13 11.24 13.35 4.26
CA GLU A 13 11.71 13.35 2.86
C GLU A 13 12.90 12.42 2.62
N LYS A 14 13.77 12.25 3.63
CA LYS A 14 14.90 11.32 3.56
C LYS A 14 14.42 9.88 3.61
N ASP A 15 13.48 9.57 4.49
CA ASP A 15 12.95 8.23 4.63
C ASP A 15 12.07 7.85 3.42
N GLU A 16 11.29 8.79 2.89
CA GLU A 16 10.51 8.61 1.66
C GLU A 16 11.40 8.26 0.46
N ARG A 17 12.46 9.05 0.22
CA ARG A 17 13.46 8.75 -0.84
C ARG A 17 14.15 7.41 -0.63
N TYR A 18 14.45 7.05 0.61
CA TYR A 18 15.04 5.75 0.94
C TYR A 18 14.09 4.59 0.56
N TRP A 19 12.81 4.71 0.91
CA TRP A 19 11.81 3.68 0.61
C TRP A 19 11.48 3.60 -0.88
N GLU A 20 11.45 4.72 -1.59
CA GLU A 20 11.27 4.77 -3.04
C GLU A 20 12.40 4.02 -3.77
N GLN A 21 13.65 4.31 -3.42
CA GLN A 21 14.81 3.64 -4.01
C GLN A 21 14.79 2.14 -3.74
N ARG A 22 14.46 1.73 -2.50
CA ARG A 22 14.35 0.32 -2.14
C ARG A 22 13.23 -0.41 -2.89
N ALA A 23 12.07 0.23 -3.05
CA ALA A 23 11.00 -0.31 -3.85
C ALA A 23 11.50 -0.53 -5.28
N ARG A 24 12.03 0.51 -5.93
CA ARG A 24 12.54 0.44 -7.31
C ARG A 24 13.63 -0.62 -7.48
N LEU A 25 14.58 -0.74 -6.54
CA LEU A 25 15.60 -1.78 -6.55
C LEU A 25 15.01 -3.18 -6.38
N SER A 26 14.01 -3.33 -5.51
CA SER A 26 13.28 -4.60 -5.36
C SER A 26 12.60 -4.99 -6.66
N TRP A 27 11.92 -4.04 -7.31
CA TRP A 27 11.26 -4.23 -8.60
C TRP A 27 12.28 -4.57 -9.72
N LEU A 28 13.39 -3.84 -9.81
CA LEU A 28 14.46 -4.10 -10.78
C LEU A 28 15.14 -5.47 -10.56
N LYS A 29 15.41 -5.85 -9.30
CA LYS A 29 16.04 -7.13 -8.96
C LYS A 29 15.15 -8.32 -9.30
N LEU A 30 13.85 -8.17 -9.11
CA LEU A 30 12.88 -9.21 -9.46
C LEU A 30 12.57 -9.23 -10.98
N GLY A 31 12.87 -8.12 -11.68
CA GLY A 31 12.76 -7.97 -13.13
C GLY A 31 11.33 -7.98 -13.66
N ASP A 32 11.14 -7.61 -14.94
CA ASP A 32 9.88 -7.81 -15.68
C ASP A 32 9.68 -9.29 -16.09
N ARG A 33 10.16 -10.20 -15.23
CA ARG A 33 9.84 -11.60 -15.39
C ARG A 33 8.46 -11.73 -14.78
N ASN A 34 7.49 -12.00 -15.64
CA ASN A 34 6.12 -12.41 -15.34
C ASN A 34 6.09 -13.71 -14.51
N THR A 35 6.83 -13.74 -13.40
CA THR A 35 7.08 -14.92 -12.60
C THR A 35 5.85 -15.23 -11.78
N ALA A 36 5.63 -16.53 -11.54
CA ALA A 36 4.60 -16.99 -10.63
C ALA A 36 4.68 -16.32 -9.24
N PHE A 37 5.87 -15.87 -8.82
CA PHE A 37 6.05 -15.11 -7.59
C PHE A 37 5.32 -13.76 -7.59
N PHE A 38 5.39 -12.97 -8.68
CA PHE A 38 4.66 -11.71 -8.77
C PHE A 38 3.16 -11.91 -8.83
N HIS A 39 2.69 -12.89 -9.62
CA HIS A 39 1.27 -13.24 -9.64
C HIS A 39 0.78 -13.71 -8.28
N SER A 40 1.58 -14.51 -7.57
CA SER A 40 1.28 -14.96 -6.21
C SER A 40 1.23 -13.78 -5.24
N GLN A 41 2.21 -12.87 -5.28
CA GLN A 41 2.25 -11.69 -4.42
C GLN A 41 1.11 -10.69 -4.72
N ALA A 42 0.82 -10.43 -6.00
CA ALA A 42 -0.30 -9.60 -6.41
C ALA A 42 -1.65 -10.22 -5.99
N THR A 43 -1.81 -11.53 -6.14
CA THR A 43 -2.98 -12.27 -5.67
C THR A 43 -3.10 -12.22 -4.15
N GLN A 44 -2.00 -12.39 -3.42
CA GLN A 44 -1.97 -12.29 -1.96
C GLN A 44 -2.37 -10.89 -1.49
N ARG A 45 -1.85 -9.83 -2.15
CA ARG A 45 -2.24 -8.44 -1.88
C ARG A 45 -3.71 -8.20 -2.18
N LYS A 46 -4.21 -8.68 -3.33
CA LYS A 46 -5.63 -8.61 -3.69
C LYS A 46 -6.51 -9.27 -2.63
N ARG A 47 -6.14 -10.47 -2.15
CA ARG A 47 -6.87 -11.17 -1.10
C ARG A 47 -6.83 -10.43 0.24
N LYS A 48 -5.67 -9.87 0.60
CA LYS A 48 -5.49 -9.12 1.86
C LYS A 48 -6.27 -7.82 1.87
N ASN A 49 -6.33 -7.13 0.73
CA ASN A 49 -6.97 -5.82 0.60
C ASN A 49 -8.43 -5.92 0.16
N LEU A 50 -8.96 -7.14 0.00
CA LEU A 50 -10.37 -7.34 -0.30
C LEU A 50 -11.19 -6.92 0.92
N ILE A 51 -11.97 -5.86 0.76
CA ILE A 51 -12.93 -5.43 1.76
C ILE A 51 -14.14 -6.36 1.62
N ASN A 52 -14.36 -7.21 2.64
CA ASN A 52 -15.44 -8.20 2.61
C ASN A 52 -16.79 -7.60 3.03
N LYS A 53 -16.76 -6.56 3.87
CA LYS A 53 -17.95 -5.90 4.41
C LYS A 53 -17.72 -4.41 4.58
N LEU A 54 -18.72 -3.59 4.29
CA LEU A 54 -18.77 -2.19 4.71
C LEU A 54 -19.77 -2.06 5.85
N GLN A 55 -19.37 -1.33 6.89
CA GLN A 55 -20.24 -1.00 8.00
C GLN A 55 -20.60 0.49 7.92
N ASN A 56 -21.89 0.81 8.01
CA ASN A 56 -22.34 2.20 8.10
C ASN A 56 -22.32 2.72 9.55
N ASP A 57 -22.49 4.03 9.72
CA ASP A 57 -22.48 4.69 11.04
C ASP A 57 -23.57 4.18 12.00
N SER A 58 -24.59 3.49 11.47
CA SER A 58 -25.67 2.86 12.22
C SER A 58 -25.39 1.40 12.60
N GLY A 59 -24.20 0.89 12.27
CA GLY A 59 -23.75 -0.45 12.63
C GLY A 59 -24.19 -1.57 11.69
N TRP A 60 -24.90 -1.27 10.59
CA TRP A 60 -25.31 -2.27 9.60
C TRP A 60 -24.16 -2.64 8.68
N GLU A 61 -23.92 -3.94 8.53
CA GLU A 61 -22.92 -4.49 7.62
C GLU A 61 -23.58 -4.85 6.27
N THR A 62 -23.04 -4.36 5.16
CA THR A 62 -23.38 -4.85 3.82
C THR A 62 -22.24 -5.72 3.28
N GLU A 63 -22.57 -6.90 2.79
CA GLU A 63 -21.67 -7.83 2.07
C GLU A 63 -21.75 -7.61 0.55
N ASN A 64 -22.52 -6.62 0.11
CA ASN A 64 -22.83 -6.42 -1.29
C ASN A 64 -21.67 -5.71 -1.99
N LEU A 65 -20.83 -6.49 -2.68
CA LEU A 65 -19.71 -6.02 -3.50
C LEU A 65 -20.12 -4.96 -4.54
N GLN A 66 -21.39 -4.94 -4.94
CA GLN A 66 -21.94 -4.02 -5.94
C GLN A 66 -22.30 -2.63 -5.37
N GLU A 67 -22.37 -2.50 -4.04
CA GLU A 67 -22.55 -1.23 -3.32
C GLU A 67 -21.20 -0.65 -2.82
N MET A 68 -20.09 -1.36 -3.07
CA MET A 68 -18.73 -0.98 -2.64
C MET A 68 -17.91 -0.26 -3.73
N GLU A 69 -18.51 0.04 -4.89
CA GLU A 69 -17.94 0.92 -5.95
C GLU A 69 -18.45 2.36 -5.80
#